data_AF-A0A4Q6CBZ8-F1
#
_entry.id   AF-A0A4Q6CBZ8-F1
#
_cell.length_a   1.000
_cell.length_b   1.000
_cell.length_c   1.000
_cell.angle_alpha   90.00
_cell.angle_beta   90.00
_cell.angle_gamma   90.00
#
_symmetry.space_group_name_H-M   'P 1'
#
loop_
_entity.id
_entity.type
_entity.pdbx_description
1 polymer ?
#
loop_
_entity_poly.entity_id
_entity_poly.type
_entity_poly.pdbx_seq_one_letter_code
_entity_poly.pdbx_strand_id
1 'polypeptide(L)'
;DFKNIDPSRTRVILIEVGPRILASFDPTLSARATRDLEKLGVHVWTNSRVTNINADGVFIGNEFVAASTIVWAAGVAPSSMNKNLGVPLDPGGRVIVEELMNIPGYPEIFVIGDQAHFKGVDGKPLPGLAPVATQQGRHLAKNIKAMVAGKTPKPFRYIDKGFMATIGRNKAIAEVGKLKLKGFIAWMAWLLVHVYFLIGFKNRVAVLLQWIWSYFTHNKGARLITNRDWRTHTGPESET
;
A
#
# COMPACT_ATOMS: atom_id res chain seq x y z
N ASP A 1 -7.22 -13.21 27.07
CA ASP A 1 -6.46 -14.48 26.93
C ASP A 1 -7.10 -15.42 25.94
N PHE A 2 -6.30 -16.24 25.25
CA PHE A 2 -6.82 -17.33 24.42
C PHE A 2 -6.82 -18.60 25.27
N LYS A 3 -7.99 -19.20 25.51
CA LYS A 3 -8.12 -20.38 26.38
C LYS A 3 -7.67 -21.68 25.71
N ASN A 4 -7.72 -21.73 24.38
CA ASN A 4 -7.52 -22.97 23.60
C ASN A 4 -6.36 -22.88 22.59
N ILE A 5 -5.64 -21.76 22.56
CA ILE A 5 -4.53 -21.54 21.63
C ILE A 5 -3.36 -21.00 22.44
N ASP A 6 -2.19 -21.63 22.29
CA ASP A 6 -0.93 -21.06 22.74
C ASP A 6 -0.38 -20.13 21.63
N PRO A 7 -0.41 -18.79 21.82
CA PRO A 7 0.04 -17.86 20.80
C PRO A 7 1.54 -17.99 20.51
N SER A 8 2.35 -18.54 21.42
CA SER A 8 3.78 -18.75 21.20
C SER A 8 4.06 -19.80 20.13
N ARG A 9 3.09 -20.69 19.87
CA ARG A 9 3.15 -21.70 18.81
C ARG A 9 2.65 -21.18 17.46
N THR A 10 2.21 -19.92 17.40
CA THR A 10 1.75 -19.30 16.15
C THR A 10 2.95 -18.83 15.33
N ARG A 11 3.03 -19.31 14.09
CA ARG A 11 4.06 -18.86 13.15
C ARG A 11 3.47 -17.81 12.21
N VAL A 12 4.13 -16.65 12.10
CA VAL A 12 3.80 -15.61 11.11
C VAL A 12 4.88 -15.61 10.05
N ILE A 13 4.49 -15.81 8.79
CA ILE A 13 5.40 -15.81 7.64
C ILE A 13 5.01 -14.65 6.73
N LEU A 14 5.97 -13.79 6.42
CA LEU A 14 5.84 -12.74 5.42
C LEU A 14 6.60 -13.19 4.17
N ILE A 15 5.87 -13.36 3.07
CA ILE A 15 6.41 -13.82 1.80
C ILE A 15 6.53 -12.63 0.85
N GLU A 16 7.70 -12.44 0.26
CA GLU A 16 8.04 -11.37 -0.68
C GLU A 16 8.69 -11.96 -1.93
N VAL A 17 8.20 -11.56 -3.10
CA VAL A 17 8.70 -12.05 -4.39
C VAL A 17 10.07 -11.47 -4.72
N GLY A 18 10.33 -10.22 -4.32
CA GLY A 18 11.60 -9.56 -4.53
C GLY A 18 12.67 -9.97 -3.52
N PRO A 19 13.91 -9.48 -3.70
CA PRO A 19 15.03 -9.82 -2.82
C PRO A 19 14.94 -9.16 -1.43
N ARG A 20 14.07 -8.16 -1.26
CA ARG A 20 13.89 -7.42 -0.01
C ARG A 20 12.45 -6.89 0.12
N ILE A 21 11.98 -6.82 1.36
CA ILE A 21 10.74 -6.11 1.69
C ILE A 21 10.93 -4.60 1.54
N LEU A 22 9.83 -3.88 1.34
CA LEU A 22 9.82 -2.41 1.30
C LEU A 22 10.84 -1.87 0.28
N ALA A 23 10.85 -2.43 -0.94
CA ALA A 23 11.89 -2.19 -1.94
C ALA A 23 12.01 -0.73 -2.41
N SER A 24 10.97 0.08 -2.18
CA SER A 24 10.95 1.54 -2.43
C SER A 24 11.79 2.34 -1.45
N PHE A 25 12.14 1.77 -0.29
CA PHE A 25 13.05 2.40 0.68
C PHE A 25 14.51 2.10 0.33
N ASP A 26 15.40 2.92 0.88
CA ASP A 26 16.82 2.65 0.88
C ASP A 26 17.13 1.24 1.46
N PRO A 27 18.04 0.48 0.85
CA PRO A 27 18.34 -0.90 1.27
C PRO A 27 18.68 -1.04 2.76
N THR A 28 19.30 -0.01 3.37
CA THR A 28 19.65 -0.04 4.79
C THR A 28 18.41 0.02 5.71
N LEU A 29 17.35 0.72 5.29
CA LEU A 29 16.08 0.79 6.00
C LEU A 29 15.29 -0.50 5.83
N SER A 30 15.25 -1.07 4.62
CA SER A 30 14.64 -2.39 4.38
C SER A 30 15.31 -3.47 5.26
N ALA A 31 16.64 -3.52 5.30
CA ALA A 31 17.37 -4.48 6.14
C ALA A 31 17.14 -4.25 7.64
N ARG A 32 16.91 -3.00 8.07
CA ARG A 32 16.50 -2.72 9.45
C ARG A 32 15.09 -3.23 9.72
N ALA A 33 14.16 -3.01 8.80
CA ALA A 33 12.78 -3.48 8.93
C ALA A 33 12.70 -5.01 9.04
N THR A 34 13.46 -5.74 8.21
CA THR A 34 13.55 -7.21 8.29
C THR A 34 13.99 -7.67 9.69
N ARG A 35 15.10 -7.13 10.21
CA ARG A 35 15.58 -7.47 11.56
C ARG A 35 14.58 -7.11 12.66
N ASP A 36 13.86 -6.01 12.49
CA ASP A 36 12.87 -5.57 13.46
C ASP A 36 11.62 -6.46 13.47
N LEU A 37 11.23 -7.03 12.32
CA LEU A 37 10.19 -8.05 12.15
C LEU A 37 10.62 -9.42 12.69
N GLU A 38 11.83 -9.86 12.38
CA GLU A 38 12.38 -11.15 12.87
C GLU A 38 12.47 -11.16 14.40
N LYS A 39 12.86 -10.04 15.01
CA LYS A 39 12.84 -9.86 16.48
C LYS A 39 11.43 -9.93 17.09
N LEU A 40 10.38 -9.77 16.29
CA LEU A 40 8.99 -9.95 16.72
C LEU A 40 8.49 -11.39 16.48
N GLY A 41 9.32 -12.27 15.93
CA GLY A 41 8.96 -13.66 15.61
C GLY A 41 8.39 -13.86 14.20
N VAL A 42 8.48 -12.86 13.31
CA VAL A 42 8.05 -12.99 11.91
C VAL A 42 9.16 -13.63 11.08
N HIS A 43 8.83 -14.68 10.34
CA HIS A 43 9.72 -15.27 9.35
C HIS A 43 9.58 -14.54 8.03
N VAL A 44 10.63 -13.88 7.56
CA VAL A 44 10.62 -13.12 6.30
C VAL A 44 11.24 -13.95 5.19
N TRP A 45 10.45 -14.37 4.22
CA TRP A 45 10.87 -15.17 3.08
C TRP A 45 10.90 -14.30 1.83
N THR A 46 12.08 -13.87 1.40
CA THR A 46 12.30 -13.11 0.16
C THR A 46 12.61 -14.04 -1.01
N ASN A 47 12.62 -13.51 -2.24
CA ASN A 47 12.78 -14.29 -3.47
C ASN A 47 11.80 -15.47 -3.57
N SER A 48 10.64 -15.34 -2.92
CA SER A 48 9.68 -16.41 -2.73
C SER A 48 8.36 -16.00 -3.38
N ARG A 49 8.03 -16.66 -4.49
CA ARG A 49 6.79 -16.38 -5.23
C ARG A 49 5.71 -17.36 -4.82
N VAL A 50 4.59 -16.85 -4.30
CA VAL A 50 3.37 -17.65 -4.15
C VAL A 50 2.82 -17.98 -5.54
N THR A 51 2.64 -19.26 -5.82
CA THR A 51 2.17 -19.79 -7.12
C THR A 51 0.72 -20.22 -7.06
N ASN A 52 0.23 -20.68 -5.91
CA ASN A 52 -1.16 -21.09 -5.72
C ASN A 52 -1.58 -20.89 -4.25
N ILE A 53 -2.88 -20.71 -4.03
CA ILE A 53 -3.51 -20.63 -2.72
C ILE A 53 -4.75 -21.53 -2.75
N ASN A 54 -4.89 -22.39 -1.74
CA ASN A 54 -6.09 -23.19 -1.53
C ASN A 54 -6.60 -23.02 -0.09
N ALA A 55 -7.64 -23.79 0.26
CA ALA A 55 -8.25 -23.72 1.58
C ALA A 55 -7.29 -24.12 2.74
N ASP A 56 -6.25 -24.88 2.44
CA ASP A 56 -5.35 -25.47 3.44
C ASP A 56 -4.02 -24.72 3.58
N GLY A 57 -3.67 -23.86 2.61
CA GLY A 57 -2.42 -23.12 2.65
C GLY A 57 -2.00 -22.44 1.34
N VAL A 58 -0.69 -22.18 1.26
CA VAL A 58 -0.06 -21.49 0.13
C VAL A 58 1.04 -22.35 -0.49
N PHE A 59 1.13 -22.32 -1.81
CA PHE A 59 2.23 -22.92 -2.56
C PHE A 59 3.26 -21.86 -2.93
N ILE A 60 4.54 -22.15 -2.70
CA ILE A 60 5.68 -21.33 -3.08
C ILE A 60 6.54 -22.16 -4.02
N GLY A 61 6.36 -21.97 -5.33
CA GLY A 61 6.86 -22.93 -6.32
C GLY A 61 6.21 -24.30 -6.09
N ASN A 62 7.02 -25.28 -5.68
CA ASN A 62 6.59 -26.64 -5.37
C ASN A 62 6.44 -26.91 -3.85
N GLU A 63 6.83 -25.96 -2.99
CA GLU A 63 6.73 -26.12 -1.54
C GLU A 63 5.33 -25.71 -1.06
N PHE A 64 4.72 -26.55 -0.23
CA PHE A 64 3.43 -26.25 0.40
C PHE A 64 3.61 -25.80 1.85
N VAL A 65 3.02 -24.66 2.19
CA VAL A 65 3.00 -24.10 3.54
C VAL A 65 1.56 -24.08 4.04
N ALA A 66 1.26 -24.98 4.97
CA ALA A 66 -0.05 -25.04 5.63
C ALA A 66 -0.34 -23.73 6.40
N ALA A 67 -1.50 -23.14 6.16
CA ALA A 67 -1.91 -21.89 6.80
C ALA A 67 -3.44 -21.80 6.89
N SER A 68 -3.97 -21.63 8.11
CA SER A 68 -5.41 -21.41 8.31
C SER A 68 -5.85 -19.96 8.02
N THR A 69 -4.91 -19.01 8.03
CA THR A 69 -5.19 -17.59 7.77
C THR A 69 -4.18 -17.08 6.76
N ILE A 70 -4.68 -16.59 5.64
CA ILE A 70 -3.87 -16.05 4.54
C ILE A 70 -4.31 -14.61 4.32
N VAL A 71 -3.36 -13.68 4.41
CA VAL A 71 -3.61 -12.25 4.17
C VAL A 71 -2.88 -11.86 2.89
N TRP A 72 -3.64 -11.67 1.81
CA TRP A 72 -3.08 -11.28 0.52
C TRP A 72 -2.99 -9.76 0.41
N ALA A 73 -1.77 -9.23 0.51
CA ALA A 73 -1.46 -7.80 0.42
C ALA A 73 -0.54 -7.47 -0.77
N ALA A 74 -0.53 -8.32 -1.80
CA ALA A 74 0.35 -8.20 -2.96
C ALA A 74 -0.45 -7.98 -4.25
N GLY A 75 0.16 -7.27 -5.22
CA GLY A 75 -0.37 -7.12 -6.57
C GLY A 75 -1.62 -6.24 -6.63
N VAL A 76 -1.45 -4.99 -7.04
CA VAL A 76 -2.56 -4.12 -7.46
C VAL A 76 -2.64 -4.18 -8.97
N ALA A 77 -3.80 -4.58 -9.50
CA ALA A 77 -4.08 -4.51 -10.93
C ALA A 77 -4.98 -3.31 -11.23
N PRO A 78 -4.74 -2.57 -12.32
CA PRO A 78 -5.68 -1.57 -12.80
C PRO A 78 -7.00 -2.23 -13.22
N SER A 79 -8.04 -1.41 -13.39
CA SER A 79 -9.37 -1.87 -13.78
C SER A 79 -9.32 -2.55 -15.14
N SER A 80 -10.05 -3.66 -15.30
CA SER A 80 -10.22 -4.33 -16.59
C SER A 80 -10.83 -3.42 -17.66
N MET A 81 -11.56 -2.38 -17.25
CA MET A 81 -12.12 -1.36 -18.13
C MET A 81 -11.07 -0.73 -19.06
N ASN A 82 -9.83 -0.59 -18.62
CA ASN A 82 -8.77 0.03 -19.43
C ASN A 82 -8.55 -0.71 -20.75
N LYS A 83 -8.73 -2.04 -20.76
CA LYS A 83 -8.59 -2.88 -21.96
C LYS A 83 -9.64 -2.55 -23.02
N ASN A 84 -10.81 -2.07 -22.60
CA ASN A 84 -11.92 -1.75 -23.49
C ASN A 84 -11.84 -0.33 -24.07
N LEU A 85 -10.87 0.48 -23.61
CA LEU A 85 -10.72 1.86 -24.08
C LEU A 85 -10.07 1.96 -25.47
N GLY A 86 -9.39 0.91 -25.95
CA GLY A 86 -8.69 0.93 -27.24
C GLY A 86 -7.48 1.88 -27.28
N VAL A 87 -6.96 2.27 -26.11
CA VAL A 87 -5.82 3.19 -25.96
C VAL A 87 -4.55 2.45 -25.57
N PRO A 88 -3.36 3.05 -25.77
CA PRO A 88 -2.11 2.40 -25.38
C PRO A 88 -2.07 2.09 -23.87
N LEU A 89 -1.79 0.83 -23.55
CA LEU A 89 -1.62 0.34 -22.17
C LEU A 89 -0.17 -0.11 -21.95
N ASP A 90 0.30 0.00 -20.71
CA ASP A 90 1.56 -0.64 -20.30
C ASP A 90 1.37 -2.16 -20.10
N PRO A 91 2.46 -2.94 -19.93
CA PRO A 91 2.36 -4.38 -19.70
C PRO A 91 1.54 -4.78 -18.46
N GLY A 92 1.35 -3.86 -17.52
CA GLY A 92 0.51 -4.04 -16.32
C GLY A 92 -0.96 -3.65 -16.52
N GLY A 93 -1.35 -3.18 -17.72
CA GLY A 93 -2.72 -2.77 -18.04
C GLY A 93 -3.08 -1.34 -17.64
N ARG A 94 -2.10 -0.52 -17.27
CA ARG A 94 -2.32 0.91 -16.94
C ARG A 94 -2.35 1.73 -18.22
N VAL A 95 -3.20 2.75 -18.28
CA VAL A 95 -3.31 3.66 -19.43
C VAL A 95 -2.06 4.52 -19.52
N ILE A 96 -1.38 4.50 -20.67
CA ILE A 96 -0.23 5.38 -20.91
C ILE A 96 -0.74 6.80 -21.11
N VAL A 97 -0.22 7.73 -20.31
CA VAL A 97 -0.60 9.15 -20.34
C VAL A 97 0.58 10.06 -20.61
N GLU A 98 0.29 11.25 -21.12
CA GLU A 98 1.27 12.31 -21.39
C GLU A 98 1.51 13.21 -20.17
N GLU A 99 2.33 14.26 -20.32
CA GLU A 99 2.72 15.16 -19.23
C GLU A 99 1.56 15.92 -18.58
N LEU A 100 0.45 16.12 -19.31
CA LEU A 100 -0.78 16.71 -18.79
C LEU A 100 -1.73 15.67 -18.18
N MET A 101 -1.32 14.40 -18.12
CA MET A 101 -2.10 13.23 -17.68
C MET A 101 -3.26 12.88 -18.61
N ASN A 102 -3.24 13.39 -19.86
CA ASN A 102 -4.19 13.02 -20.90
C ASN A 102 -3.73 11.77 -21.64
N ILE A 103 -4.68 11.11 -22.31
CA ILE A 103 -4.38 10.02 -23.22
C ILE A 103 -3.78 10.60 -24.52
N PRO A 104 -2.71 10.01 -25.09
CA PRO A 104 -2.19 10.41 -26.38
C PRO A 104 -3.29 10.42 -27.46
N GLY A 105 -3.45 11.55 -28.15
CA GLY A 105 -4.50 11.74 -29.17
C GLY A 105 -5.87 12.15 -28.63
N TYR A 106 -6.08 12.18 -27.31
CA TYR A 106 -7.34 12.59 -26.67
C TYR A 106 -7.07 13.63 -25.56
N PRO A 107 -6.79 14.91 -25.90
CA PRO A 107 -6.42 15.95 -24.94
C PRO A 107 -7.49 16.27 -23.88
N GLU A 108 -8.74 15.88 -24.13
CA GLU A 108 -9.89 16.07 -23.24
C GLU A 108 -10.11 14.91 -22.25
N ILE A 109 -9.42 13.78 -22.43
CA ILE A 109 -9.58 12.58 -21.59
C ILE A 109 -8.34 12.40 -20.71
N PHE A 110 -8.56 12.41 -19.39
CA PHE A 110 -7.50 12.32 -18.39
C PHE A 110 -7.59 11.04 -17.57
N VAL A 111 -6.43 10.45 -17.26
CA VAL A 111 -6.33 9.28 -16.37
C VAL A 111 -5.26 9.55 -15.31
N ILE A 112 -5.61 9.30 -14.04
CA ILE A 112 -4.73 9.57 -12.89
C ILE A 112 -4.74 8.39 -11.91
N GLY A 113 -3.82 8.44 -10.94
CA GLY A 113 -3.69 7.43 -9.89
C GLY A 113 -3.26 6.08 -10.44
N ASP A 114 -3.72 5.01 -9.80
CA ASP A 114 -3.25 3.65 -10.07
C ASP A 114 -3.68 3.10 -11.44
N GLN A 115 -4.60 3.79 -12.13
CA GLN A 115 -5.01 3.47 -13.49
C GLN A 115 -4.03 4.00 -14.55
N ALA A 116 -3.18 4.96 -14.20
CA ALA A 116 -2.31 5.65 -15.15
C ALA A 116 -0.86 5.15 -15.08
N HIS A 117 -0.26 4.96 -16.25
CA HIS A 117 1.18 4.92 -16.42
C HIS A 117 1.65 6.34 -16.74
N PHE A 118 1.96 7.11 -15.70
CA PHE A 118 2.58 8.42 -15.82
C PHE A 118 4.09 8.30 -15.64
N LYS A 119 4.89 8.71 -16.62
CA LYS A 119 6.35 8.71 -16.52
C LYS A 119 6.83 9.89 -15.66
N GLY A 120 7.53 9.59 -14.58
CA GLY A 120 8.21 10.56 -13.74
C GLY A 120 9.40 11.20 -14.45
N VAL A 121 10.00 12.19 -13.79
CA VAL A 121 11.17 12.93 -14.29
C VAL A 121 12.41 12.06 -14.50
N ASP A 122 12.47 10.90 -13.86
CA ASP A 122 13.53 9.89 -13.99
C ASP A 122 13.25 8.89 -15.12
N GLY A 123 12.19 9.11 -15.90
CA GLY A 123 11.75 8.24 -16.99
C GLY A 123 11.02 6.97 -16.53
N LYS A 124 10.89 6.74 -15.22
CA LYS A 124 10.21 5.57 -14.66
C LYS A 124 8.75 5.89 -14.38
N PRO A 125 7.84 4.91 -14.45
CA PRO A 125 6.45 5.14 -14.06
C PRO A 125 6.37 5.50 -12.58
N LEU A 126 5.52 6.47 -12.26
CA LEU A 126 5.21 6.78 -10.86
C LEU A 126 4.57 5.56 -10.19
N PRO A 127 4.87 5.33 -8.90
CA PRO A 127 4.29 4.22 -8.14
C PRO A 127 2.81 4.47 -7.84
N GLY A 128 2.03 3.39 -7.73
CA GLY A 128 0.62 3.44 -7.32
C GLY A 128 0.48 3.75 -5.83
N LEU A 129 0.51 5.04 -5.48
CA LEU A 129 0.48 5.50 -4.10
C LEU A 129 -0.55 6.62 -3.92
N ALA A 130 -1.19 6.65 -2.76
CA ALA A 130 -2.16 7.69 -2.42
C ALA A 130 -1.61 9.13 -2.53
N PRO A 131 -0.36 9.46 -2.12
CA PRO A 131 0.21 10.78 -2.33
C PRO A 131 0.37 11.17 -3.81
N VAL A 132 0.69 10.20 -4.69
CA VAL A 132 0.78 10.42 -6.14
C VAL A 132 -0.60 10.77 -6.68
N ALA A 133 -1.60 9.92 -6.44
CA ALA A 133 -2.97 10.14 -6.88
C ALA A 133 -3.55 11.47 -6.35
N THR A 134 -3.28 11.80 -5.09
CA THR A 134 -3.73 13.06 -4.47
C THR A 134 -3.09 14.28 -5.14
N GLN A 135 -1.78 14.23 -5.43
CA GLN A 135 -1.09 15.32 -6.12
C GLN A 135 -1.60 15.47 -7.56
N GLN A 136 -1.76 14.35 -8.28
CA GLN A 136 -2.32 14.33 -9.63
C GLN A 136 -3.72 14.93 -9.65
N GLY A 137 -4.63 14.49 -8.77
CA GLY A 137 -5.99 15.01 -8.69
C GLY A 137 -6.04 16.52 -8.43
N ARG A 138 -5.23 17.02 -7.49
CA ARG A 138 -5.15 18.47 -7.21
C ARG A 138 -4.59 19.27 -8.38
N HIS A 139 -3.59 18.73 -9.06
CA HIS A 139 -2.97 19.37 -10.22
C HIS A 139 -3.92 19.40 -11.41
N LEU A 140 -4.55 18.26 -11.72
CA LEU A 140 -5.51 18.14 -12.80
C LEU A 140 -6.71 19.07 -12.59
N ALA A 141 -7.24 19.16 -11.36
CA ALA A 141 -8.32 20.10 -11.06
C ALA A 141 -7.95 21.56 -11.34
N LYS A 142 -6.69 21.96 -11.10
CA LYS A 142 -6.20 23.31 -11.44
C LYS A 142 -6.08 23.50 -12.95
N ASN A 143 -5.58 22.49 -13.66
CA ASN A 143 -5.47 22.52 -15.12
C ASN A 143 -6.84 22.59 -15.79
N ILE A 144 -7.80 21.77 -15.37
CA ILE A 144 -9.17 21.81 -15.92
C ILE A 144 -9.78 23.20 -15.73
N LYS A 145 -9.65 23.81 -14.54
CA LYS A 145 -10.09 25.20 -14.31
C LYS A 145 -9.39 26.21 -15.23
N ALA A 146 -8.09 26.03 -15.47
CA ALA A 146 -7.33 26.90 -16.37
C ALA A 146 -7.81 26.74 -17.83
N MET A 147 -8.01 25.51 -18.29
CA MET A 147 -8.48 25.19 -19.64
C MET A 147 -9.86 25.76 -19.91
N VAL A 148 -10.79 25.61 -18.96
CA VAL A 148 -12.14 26.22 -19.05
C VAL A 148 -12.07 27.75 -19.14
N ALA A 149 -11.06 28.37 -18.52
CA ALA A 149 -10.81 29.80 -18.60
C ALA A 149 -9.95 30.23 -19.82
N GLY A 150 -9.70 29.34 -20.79
CA GLY A 150 -8.89 29.60 -21.98
C GLY A 150 -7.39 29.78 -21.70
N LYS A 151 -6.89 29.32 -20.55
CA LYS A 151 -5.47 29.40 -20.16
C LYS A 151 -4.74 28.11 -20.47
N THR A 152 -3.44 28.22 -20.77
CA THR A 152 -2.57 27.07 -21.05
C THR A 152 -2.39 26.18 -19.79
N PRO A 153 -2.66 24.87 -19.88
CA PRO A 153 -2.43 23.93 -18.78
C PRO A 153 -0.94 23.70 -18.55
N LYS A 154 -0.57 23.26 -17.34
CA LYS A 154 0.84 23.02 -16.95
C LYS A 154 1.15 21.53 -16.81
N PRO A 155 2.35 21.07 -17.21
CA PRO A 155 2.81 19.69 -16.95
C PRO A 155 2.74 19.30 -15.47
N PHE A 156 2.39 18.05 -15.20
CA PHE A 156 2.43 17.50 -13.84
C PHE A 156 3.87 17.14 -13.44
N ARG A 157 4.25 17.47 -12.22
CA ARG A 157 5.51 17.01 -11.60
C ARG A 157 5.22 16.50 -10.20
N TYR A 158 5.52 15.23 -9.97
CA TYR A 158 5.40 14.62 -8.65
C TYR A 158 6.50 15.14 -7.73
N ILE A 159 6.11 15.58 -6.53
CA ILE A 159 7.04 15.92 -5.47
C ILE A 159 6.97 14.81 -4.44
N ASP A 160 8.06 14.05 -4.34
CA ASP A 160 8.18 13.03 -3.32
C ASP A 160 8.38 13.67 -1.94
N LYS A 161 7.43 13.44 -1.04
CA LYS A 161 7.46 13.93 0.35
C LYS A 161 8.10 12.92 1.30
N GLY A 162 8.53 11.78 0.80
CA GLY A 162 9.09 10.69 1.57
C GLY A 162 8.07 9.62 1.95
N PHE A 163 8.61 8.56 2.53
CA PHE A 163 7.92 7.34 2.89
C PHE A 163 8.05 7.07 4.39
N MET A 164 7.02 6.46 4.97
CA MET A 164 7.10 5.95 6.33
C MET A 164 6.37 4.62 6.42
N ALA A 165 6.96 3.66 7.13
CA ALA A 165 6.37 2.36 7.39
C ALA A 165 6.50 2.02 8.88
N THR A 166 5.38 1.62 9.49
CA THR A 166 5.37 1.07 10.85
C THR A 166 5.59 -0.43 10.78
N ILE A 167 6.49 -0.92 11.62
CA ILE A 167 6.85 -2.35 11.70
C ILE A 167 6.18 -2.99 12.92
N GLY A 168 6.13 -2.26 14.03
CA GLY A 168 5.51 -2.69 15.26
C GLY A 168 5.50 -1.58 16.30
N ARG A 169 5.18 -1.91 17.55
CA ARG A 169 5.24 -0.95 18.65
C ARG A 169 6.65 -0.37 18.76
N ASN A 170 6.76 0.97 18.77
CA ASN A 170 8.03 1.72 18.86
C ASN A 170 9.04 1.47 17.74
N LYS A 171 8.62 0.82 16.65
CA LYS A 171 9.48 0.50 15.51
C LYS A 171 8.85 0.99 14.22
N ALA A 172 9.45 2.01 13.64
CA ALA A 172 9.13 2.48 12.29
C ALA A 172 10.41 2.81 11.53
N ILE A 173 10.28 2.92 10.21
CA ILE A 173 11.29 3.51 9.33
C ILE A 173 10.65 4.68 8.60
N ALA A 174 11.43 5.74 8.39
CA ALA A 174 11.02 6.90 7.63
C ALA A 174 12.16 7.38 6.75
N GLU A 175 11.83 7.78 5.52
CA GLU A 175 12.77 8.25 4.53
C GLU A 175 12.22 9.51 3.88
N VAL A 176 12.95 10.62 3.94
CA VAL A 176 12.57 11.89 3.31
C VAL A 176 13.80 12.45 2.60
N GLY A 177 13.87 12.26 1.28
CA GLY A 177 15.05 12.59 0.50
C GLY A 177 16.29 11.86 1.03
N LYS A 178 17.30 12.60 1.50
CA LYS A 178 18.53 12.00 2.08
C LYS A 178 18.39 11.66 3.57
N LEU A 179 17.33 12.12 4.25
CA LEU A 179 17.14 11.89 5.67
C LEU A 179 16.53 10.50 5.89
N LYS A 180 17.20 9.68 6.69
CA LYS A 180 16.78 8.32 7.05
C LYS A 180 16.61 8.24 8.56
N LEU A 181 15.37 8.07 9.02
CA LEU A 181 15.04 7.89 10.43
C LEU A 181 14.63 6.42 10.69
N LYS A 182 14.95 5.92 11.88
CA LYS A 182 14.66 4.54 12.28
C LYS A 182 14.28 4.42 13.74
N GLY A 183 13.57 3.33 14.08
CA GLY A 183 13.23 2.97 15.45
C GLY A 183 12.25 3.95 16.09
N PHE A 184 12.49 4.30 17.35
CA PHE A 184 11.57 5.11 18.14
C PHE A 184 11.39 6.53 17.60
N ILE A 185 12.47 7.19 17.13
CA ILE A 185 12.39 8.55 16.56
C ILE A 185 11.53 8.55 15.28
N ALA A 186 11.71 7.57 14.40
CA ALA A 186 10.86 7.41 13.23
C ALA A 186 9.40 7.10 13.61
N TRP A 187 9.20 6.33 14.68
CA TRP A 187 7.86 6.01 15.18
C TRP A 187 7.15 7.26 15.74
N MET A 188 7.87 8.12 16.48
CA MET A 188 7.34 9.42 16.91
C MET A 188 7.01 10.33 15.74
N ALA A 189 7.90 10.43 14.74
CA ALA A 189 7.66 11.21 13.54
C ALA A 189 6.42 10.71 12.78
N TRP A 190 6.28 9.39 12.64
CA TRP A 190 5.11 8.76 12.05
C TRP A 190 3.84 9.11 12.83
N LEU A 191 3.87 9.06 14.17
CA LEU A 191 2.73 9.41 15.02
C LEU A 191 2.29 10.87 14.78
N LEU A 192 3.25 11.80 14.79
CA LEU A 192 2.98 13.22 14.56
C LEU A 192 2.32 13.46 13.19
N VAL A 193 2.87 12.85 12.14
CA VAL A 193 2.33 13.00 10.77
C VAL A 193 0.96 12.33 10.64
N HIS A 194 0.77 11.14 11.21
CA HIS A 194 -0.50 10.41 11.16
C HIS A 194 -1.63 11.21 11.84
N VAL A 195 -1.34 11.79 13.01
CA VAL A 195 -2.27 12.68 13.73
C VAL A 195 -2.57 13.95 12.94
N TYR A 196 -1.57 14.54 12.30
CA TYR A 196 -1.75 15.75 11.49
C TYR A 196 -2.71 15.51 10.31
N PHE A 197 -2.60 14.36 9.64
CA PHE A 197 -3.43 14.01 8.48
C PHE A 197 -4.79 13.38 8.83
N LEU A 198 -5.05 12.97 10.08
CA LEU A 198 -6.35 12.47 10.52
C LEU A 198 -7.42 13.56 10.35
N ILE A 199 -8.46 13.33 9.56
CA ILE A 199 -9.51 14.31 9.30
C ILE A 199 -10.40 14.47 10.56
N GLY A 200 -10.58 15.71 11.03
CA GLY A 200 -11.45 16.04 12.17
C GLY A 200 -10.71 16.33 13.49
N PHE A 201 -10.53 17.60 13.83
CA PHE A 201 -9.75 18.07 14.99
C PHE A 201 -10.21 17.48 16.34
N LYS A 202 -11.51 17.26 16.52
CA LYS A 202 -12.10 16.75 17.79
C LYS A 202 -11.83 15.25 18.03
N ASN A 203 -11.64 14.46 16.98
CA ASN A 203 -11.37 13.01 17.11
C ASN A 203 -9.87 12.69 17.28
N ARG A 204 -8.97 13.62 16.94
CA ARG A 204 -7.51 13.39 17.01
C ARG A 204 -7.00 13.15 18.42
N VAL A 205 -7.44 13.97 19.39
CA VAL A 205 -7.04 13.84 20.80
C VAL A 205 -7.62 12.57 21.41
N ALA A 206 -8.89 12.24 21.10
CA ALA A 206 -9.51 11.01 21.56
C ALA A 206 -8.80 9.75 21.00
N VAL A 207 -8.41 9.75 19.72
CA VAL A 207 -7.62 8.67 19.12
C VAL A 207 -6.24 8.57 19.77
N LEU A 208 -5.57 9.70 19.99
CA LEU A 208 -4.29 9.74 20.73
C LEU A 208 -4.43 9.18 22.15
N LEU A 209 -5.44 9.61 22.90
CA LEU A 209 -5.70 9.14 24.27
C LEU A 209 -6.10 7.66 24.29
N GLN A 210 -6.92 7.20 23.36
CA GLN A 210 -7.28 5.79 23.21
C GLN A 210 -6.06 4.94 22.85
N TRP A 211 -5.13 5.48 22.06
CA TRP A 211 -3.88 4.81 21.73
C TRP A 211 -2.91 4.80 22.91
N ILE A 212 -2.74 5.92 23.64
CA ILE A 212 -1.97 5.96 24.89
C ILE A 212 -2.55 4.98 25.90
N TRP A 213 -3.88 4.95 26.03
CA TRP A 213 -4.58 4.00 26.90
C TRP A 213 -4.38 2.55 26.46
N SER A 214 -4.52 2.24 25.17
CA SER A 214 -4.24 0.90 24.60
C SER A 214 -2.77 0.48 24.73
N TYR A 215 -1.87 1.46 24.66
CA TYR A 215 -0.43 1.29 24.83
C TYR A 215 -0.06 0.94 26.28
N PHE A 216 -0.66 1.59 27.27
CA PHE A 216 -0.43 1.31 28.70
C PHE A 216 -1.22 0.10 29.21
N THR A 217 -2.49 -0.03 28.85
CA THR A 217 -3.39 -1.04 29.45
C THR A 217 -3.30 -2.43 28.83
N HIS A 218 -2.51 -2.62 27.76
CA HIS A 218 -2.47 -3.90 27.00
C HIS A 218 -3.86 -4.41 26.54
N ASN A 219 -4.91 -3.59 26.65
CA ASN A 219 -6.27 -4.02 26.39
C ASN A 219 -6.47 -4.16 24.88
N LYS A 220 -6.55 -5.43 24.46
CA LYS A 220 -7.06 -5.82 23.16
C LYS A 220 -8.54 -5.41 23.17
N GLY A 221 -8.93 -4.48 22.29
CA GLY A 221 -10.34 -4.10 22.12
C GLY A 221 -11.19 -5.37 21.95
N ALA A 222 -12.39 -5.36 22.54
CA ALA A 222 -13.30 -6.51 22.56
C ALA A 222 -13.45 -7.10 21.15
N ARG A 223 -12.91 -8.31 20.95
CA ARG A 223 -13.03 -9.05 19.69
C ARG A 223 -14.31 -9.86 19.73
N LEU A 224 -15.36 -9.34 19.09
CA LEU A 224 -16.55 -10.13 18.75
C LEU A 224 -16.22 -10.97 17.50
N ILE A 225 -15.88 -12.23 17.70
CA ILE A 225 -15.87 -13.23 16.63
C ILE A 225 -17.30 -13.75 16.53
N THR A 226 -18.12 -13.11 15.70
CA THR A 226 -19.43 -13.66 15.35
C THR A 226 -19.24 -14.69 14.26
N ASN A 227 -19.77 -15.91 14.44
CA ASN A 227 -19.91 -16.86 13.33
C ASN A 227 -20.70 -16.17 12.22
N ARG A 228 -20.03 -15.82 11.13
CA ARG A 228 -20.67 -15.37 9.90
C ARG A 228 -20.32 -16.41 8.86
N ASP A 229 -21.33 -17.00 8.25
CA ASP A 229 -21.16 -17.79 7.05
C ASP A 229 -20.67 -16.85 5.94
N TRP A 230 -19.40 -16.99 5.59
CA TRP A 230 -18.80 -16.20 4.52
C TRP A 230 -19.34 -16.72 3.19
N ARG A 231 -20.17 -15.91 2.51
CA ARG A 231 -20.54 -16.21 1.12
C ARG A 231 -19.33 -15.92 0.24
N THR A 232 -18.74 -16.97 -0.32
CA THR A 232 -17.81 -16.81 -1.43
C THR A 232 -18.60 -16.32 -2.64
N HIS A 233 -18.20 -15.19 -3.22
CA HIS A 233 -18.70 -14.80 -4.54
C HIS A 233 -18.14 -15.81 -5.55
N THR A 234 -18.93 -16.81 -5.91
CA THR A 234 -18.72 -17.56 -7.15
C THR A 234 -18.95 -16.56 -8.29
N GLY A 235 -17.96 -16.40 -9.17
CA GLY A 235 -18.10 -15.60 -10.39
C GLY A 235 -19.28 -16.09 -11.23
N PRO A 236 -19.70 -15.33 -12.26
CA PRO A 236 -20.83 -15.71 -13.09
C PRO A 236 -20.57 -17.10 -13.67
N GLU A 237 -21.50 -18.03 -13.41
CA GLU A 237 -21.57 -19.31 -14.09
C GLU A 237 -21.53 -19.02 -15.60
N SER A 238 -20.61 -19.69 -16.29
CA SER A 238 -20.65 -19.74 -17.75
C SER A 238 -21.94 -20.42 -18.15
N GLU A 239 -22.98 -19.64 -18.41
CA GLU A 239 -24.06 -20.08 -19.27
C GLU A 239 -23.50 -20.23 -20.69
N THR A 240 -23.86 -21.38 -21.29
CA THR A 240 -23.51 -21.98 -22.58
C THR A 240 -22.16 -22.68 -22.69
#